data_AF-A0A7C3LZZ4-F1
#
_entry.id   AF-A0A7C3LZZ4-F1
#
_cell.length_a   1.000
_cell.length_b   1.000
_cell.length_c   1.000
_cell.angle_alpha   90.00
_cell.angle_beta   90.00
_cell.angle_gamma   90.00
#
_symmetry.space_group_name_H-M   'P 1'
#
loop_
_entity.id
_entity.type
_entity.pdbx_description
1 polymer ?
#
loop_
_entity_poly.entity_id
_entity_poly.type
_entity_poly.pdbx_seq_one_letter_code
_entity_poly.pdbx_strand_id
1 'polypeptide(L)'
;MNKKIPWWLGSIFMTILLLFTFSVIGGDRPIGASTYVPYFAGILFDLDPDKYTYLKEIHNPGSWEGVLLLGVLVGTFLNAVFIIKTFRLTILPSGWKKYKNNSAKSRLFWSFISGFFLIIGARLAGGCTSGHMLSGMTQTAFSSMIFGAVVMISLIITGRLFYKEHSDDVQ
;
A
#
# COMPACT_ATOMS: atom_id res chain seq x y z
N MET A 1 14.32 19.54 14.46
CA MET A 1 13.29 19.28 15.50
C MET A 1 12.51 18.02 15.11
N ASN A 2 12.63 16.95 15.88
CA ASN A 2 11.88 15.70 15.67
C ASN A 2 10.40 15.95 16.00
N LYS A 3 9.62 16.47 15.05
CA LYS A 3 8.16 16.57 15.19
C LYS A 3 7.56 15.18 14.99
N LYS A 4 7.70 14.33 16.01
CA LYS A 4 7.02 13.03 16.03
C LYS A 4 5.55 13.28 16.34
N ILE A 5 4.68 13.01 15.38
CA ILE A 5 3.23 12.99 15.60
C ILE A 5 2.96 11.85 16.59
N PRO A 6 2.25 12.11 17.71
CA PRO A 6 1.95 11.05 18.65
C PRO A 6 0.98 10.05 18.02
N TRP A 7 1.11 8.77 18.38
CA TRP A 7 0.38 7.67 17.75
C TRP A 7 -1.14 7.87 17.79
N TRP A 8 -1.67 8.37 18.91
CA TRP A 8 -3.11 8.61 19.10
C TRP A 8 -3.65 9.66 18.12
N LEU A 9 -2.88 10.70 17.83
CA LEU A 9 -3.28 11.75 16.88
C LEU A 9 -3.31 11.19 15.45
N GLY A 10 -2.33 10.34 15.10
CA GLY A 10 -2.36 9.59 13.83
C GLY A 10 -3.59 8.71 13.70
N SER A 11 -3.97 8.00 14.78
CA SER A 11 -5.20 7.19 14.81
C SER A 11 -6.46 8.03 14.62
N ILE A 12 -6.58 9.18 15.27
CA ILE A 12 -7.73 10.08 15.10
C ILE A 12 -7.87 10.52 13.64
N PHE A 13 -6.78 10.97 13.01
CA PHE A 13 -6.82 11.36 11.59
C PHE A 13 -7.21 10.19 10.68
N MET A 14 -6.70 8.99 10.95
CA MET A 14 -7.07 7.79 10.18
C MET A 14 -8.53 7.39 10.39
N THR A 15 -9.07 7.46 11.60
CA THR A 15 -10.48 7.20 11.88
C THR A 15 -11.37 8.21 11.17
N ILE A 16 -11.03 9.51 11.21
CA ILE A 16 -11.76 10.54 10.50
C ILE A 16 -11.75 10.27 8.99
N LEU A 17 -10.59 9.89 8.43
CA LEU A 17 -10.48 9.54 7.02
C LEU A 17 -11.36 8.33 6.67
N LEU A 18 -11.34 7.28 7.48
CA LEU A 18 -12.17 6.08 7.27
C LEU A 18 -13.66 6.42 7.31
N LEU A 19 -14.10 7.16 8.33
CA LEU A 19 -15.49 7.62 8.45
C LEU A 19 -15.90 8.48 7.27
N PHE A 20 -15.02 9.36 6.80
CA PHE A 20 -15.27 10.17 5.62
C PHE A 20 -15.43 9.29 4.37
N THR A 21 -14.57 8.29 4.16
CA THR A 21 -14.65 7.41 2.98
C THR A 21 -15.90 6.51 2.99
N PHE A 22 -16.34 6.07 4.18
CA PHE A 22 -17.61 5.34 4.34
C PHE A 22 -18.84 6.24 4.22
N SER A 23 -18.69 7.56 4.37
CA SER A 23 -19.80 8.48 4.18
C SER A 23 -20.22 8.56 2.71
N VAL A 24 -21.51 8.77 2.49
CA VAL A 24 -22.12 9.05 1.17
C VAL A 24 -21.48 10.28 0.51
N ILE A 25 -20.97 11.22 1.30
CA ILE A 25 -20.31 12.44 0.82
C ILE A 25 -18.87 12.15 0.34
N GLY A 26 -18.20 11.17 0.95
CA GLY A 26 -16.82 10.84 0.61
C GLY A 26 -16.74 9.92 -0.59
N GLY A 27 -17.22 8.68 -0.45
CA GLY A 27 -17.15 7.71 -1.53
C GLY A 27 -18.12 6.53 -1.43
N ASP A 28 -18.87 6.42 -0.34
CA ASP A 28 -19.78 5.29 -0.04
C ASP A 28 -19.10 3.92 -0.19
N ARG A 29 -17.80 3.84 0.14
CA ARG A 29 -17.00 2.62 -0.07
C ARG A 29 -15.77 2.57 0.84
N PRO A 30 -15.29 1.36 1.17
CA PRO A 30 -14.06 1.21 1.95
C PRO A 30 -12.84 1.75 1.19
N ILE A 31 -11.79 2.10 1.94
CA ILE A 31 -10.51 2.50 1.35
C ILE A 31 -9.89 1.31 0.63
N GLY A 32 -9.38 1.54 -0.59
CA GLY A 32 -8.63 0.57 -1.36
C GLY A 32 -7.44 1.20 -2.07
N ALA A 33 -6.63 0.37 -2.73
CA ALA A 33 -5.49 0.83 -3.52
C ALA A 33 -5.12 -0.15 -4.65
N SER A 34 -5.34 -1.45 -4.45
CA SER A 34 -4.93 -2.47 -5.41
C SER A 34 -5.83 -2.55 -6.64
N THR A 35 -7.07 -2.05 -6.59
CA THR A 35 -8.02 -2.05 -7.70
C THR A 35 -7.68 -0.97 -8.74
N TYR A 36 -7.04 0.12 -8.29
CA TYR A 36 -6.52 1.16 -9.19
C TYR A 36 -5.51 0.62 -10.21
N VAL A 37 -4.68 -0.37 -9.85
CA VAL A 37 -3.65 -0.91 -10.75
C VAL A 37 -4.25 -1.57 -12.01
N PRO A 38 -5.15 -2.56 -11.92
CA PRO A 38 -5.80 -3.13 -13.10
C PRO A 38 -6.71 -2.12 -13.82
N TYR A 39 -7.31 -1.15 -13.11
CA TYR A 39 -8.06 -0.06 -13.73
C TYR A 39 -7.16 0.82 -14.61
N PHE A 40 -6.01 1.24 -14.08
CA PHE A 40 -5.02 2.04 -14.81
C PHE A 40 -4.43 1.25 -15.98
N ALA A 41 -4.19 -0.06 -15.82
CA ALA A 41 -3.79 -0.92 -16.92
C ALA A 41 -4.87 -0.98 -18.03
N GLY A 42 -6.15 -1.03 -17.66
CA GLY A 42 -7.27 -0.96 -18.61
C GLY A 42 -7.22 0.32 -19.47
N ILE A 43 -6.96 1.46 -18.84
CA ILE A 43 -6.77 2.74 -19.56
C ILE A 43 -5.52 2.73 -20.43
N LEU A 44 -4.39 2.24 -19.89
CA LEU A 44 -3.10 2.26 -20.56
C LEU A 44 -3.08 1.40 -21.84
N PHE A 45 -3.83 0.29 -21.84
CA PHE A 45 -3.92 -0.64 -22.97
C PHE A 45 -5.20 -0.46 -23.80
N ASP A 46 -5.99 0.59 -23.53
CA ASP A 46 -7.25 0.89 -24.24
C ASP A 46 -8.21 -0.32 -24.29
N LEU A 47 -8.38 -0.99 -23.14
CA LEU A 47 -9.22 -2.17 -23.03
C LEU A 47 -10.68 -1.77 -22.76
N ASP A 48 -11.59 -2.25 -23.60
CA ASP A 48 -13.02 -1.98 -23.49
C ASP A 48 -13.64 -2.68 -22.24
N PRO A 49 -14.18 -1.92 -21.26
CA PRO A 49 -14.85 -2.47 -20.10
C PRO A 49 -16.08 -3.32 -20.43
N ASP A 50 -16.76 -3.05 -21.55
CA ASP A 50 -17.95 -3.81 -21.93
C ASP A 50 -17.62 -5.20 -22.49
N LYS A 51 -16.39 -5.40 -22.96
CA LYS A 51 -15.88 -6.69 -23.42
C LYS A 51 -15.38 -7.58 -22.28
N TYR A 52 -14.90 -6.97 -21.19
CA TYR A 52 -14.29 -7.69 -20.06
C TYR A 52 -15.07 -7.44 -18.77
N THR A 53 -15.83 -8.42 -18.30
CA THR A 53 -16.64 -8.33 -17.06
C THR A 53 -15.82 -7.83 -15.87
N TYR A 54 -14.58 -8.30 -15.72
CA TYR A 54 -13.70 -7.85 -14.65
C TYR A 54 -13.38 -6.35 -14.71
N LEU A 55 -13.14 -5.79 -15.91
CA LEU A 55 -12.89 -4.35 -16.08
C LEU A 55 -14.12 -3.51 -15.72
N LYS A 56 -15.32 -4.03 -16.03
CA LYS A 56 -16.59 -3.41 -15.66
C LYS A 56 -16.79 -3.36 -14.15
N GLU A 57 -16.50 -4.46 -13.45
CA GLU A 57 -16.59 -4.54 -11.99
C GLU A 57 -15.64 -3.56 -11.30
N ILE A 58 -14.41 -3.43 -11.81
CA ILE A 58 -13.39 -2.58 -11.18
C ILE A 58 -13.45 -1.11 -11.59
N HIS A 59 -14.28 -0.73 -12.56
CA HIS A 59 -14.29 0.64 -13.13
C HIS A 59 -14.59 1.71 -12.07
N ASN A 60 -15.70 1.53 -11.34
CA ASN A 60 -16.09 2.45 -10.28
C ASN A 60 -15.11 2.43 -9.09
N PRO A 61 -14.77 1.28 -8.47
CA PRO A 61 -13.85 1.27 -7.34
C PRO A 61 -12.44 1.72 -7.73
N GLY A 62 -11.94 1.32 -8.90
CA GLY A 62 -10.59 1.68 -9.38
C GLY A 62 -10.43 3.17 -9.67
N SER A 63 -11.41 3.81 -10.31
CA SER A 63 -11.39 5.26 -10.54
C SER A 63 -11.37 6.06 -9.24
N TRP A 64 -12.17 5.67 -8.25
CA TRP A 64 -12.18 6.28 -6.93
C TRP A 64 -10.85 6.08 -6.18
N GLU A 65 -10.32 4.86 -6.18
CA GLU A 65 -9.00 4.58 -5.59
C GLU A 65 -7.92 5.45 -6.25
N GLY A 66 -8.03 5.76 -7.55
CA GLY A 66 -7.14 6.69 -8.24
C GLY A 66 -7.18 8.11 -7.66
N VAL A 67 -8.37 8.65 -7.41
CA VAL A 67 -8.54 9.96 -6.75
C VAL A 67 -7.95 9.95 -5.34
N LEU A 68 -8.21 8.89 -4.57
CA LEU A 68 -7.67 8.74 -3.23
C LEU A 68 -6.14 8.67 -3.24
N LEU A 69 -5.55 7.84 -4.11
CA LEU A 69 -4.10 7.67 -4.23
C LEU A 69 -3.41 8.96 -4.66
N LEU A 70 -4.03 9.73 -5.56
CA LEU A 70 -3.54 11.05 -5.94
C LEU A 70 -3.59 12.02 -4.75
N GLY A 71 -4.67 12.02 -3.97
CA GLY A 71 -4.78 12.79 -2.72
C GLY A 71 -3.71 12.41 -1.70
N VAL A 72 -3.45 11.12 -1.51
CA VAL A 72 -2.38 10.62 -0.63
C VAL A 72 -1.01 11.06 -1.15
N LEU A 73 -0.74 10.95 -2.45
CA LEU A 73 0.52 11.37 -3.05
C LEU A 73 0.78 12.87 -2.82
N VAL A 74 -0.19 13.71 -3.16
CA VAL A 74 -0.08 15.17 -3.01
C VAL A 74 0.01 15.57 -1.53
N GLY A 75 -0.85 15.01 -0.68
CA GLY A 75 -0.88 15.30 0.75
C GLY A 75 0.41 14.90 1.46
N THR A 76 0.92 13.70 1.20
CA THR A 76 2.19 13.22 1.78
C THR A 76 3.38 14.02 1.26
N PHE A 77 3.38 14.41 -0.02
CA PHE A 77 4.41 15.27 -0.61
C PHE A 77 4.44 16.65 0.05
N LEU A 78 3.30 17.34 0.14
CA LEU A 78 3.20 18.66 0.79
C LEU A 78 3.61 18.60 2.25
N ASN A 79 3.18 17.55 2.97
CA ASN A 79 3.56 17.34 4.36
C ASN A 79 5.07 17.11 4.53
N ALA A 80 5.68 16.27 3.69
CA ALA A 80 7.11 15.97 3.72
C ALA A 80 7.98 17.19 3.37
N VAL A 81 7.53 18.06 2.47
CA VAL A 81 8.26 19.25 2.03
C VAL A 81 8.09 20.42 2.98
N PHE A 82 6.86 20.77 3.36
CA PHE A 82 6.57 22.02 4.08
C PHE A 82 6.48 21.85 5.60
N ILE A 83 5.93 20.73 6.08
CA ILE A 83 5.59 20.55 7.50
C ILE A 83 6.73 19.87 8.25
N ILE A 84 7.08 18.64 7.82
CA ILE A 84 8.10 17.81 8.49
C ILE A 84 9.50 18.12 7.94
N LYS A 85 9.60 18.62 6.70
CA LYS A 85 10.86 18.95 6.02
C LYS A 85 11.84 17.77 5.96
N THR A 86 11.30 16.57 5.71
CA THR A 86 12.05 15.30 5.64
C THR A 86 12.14 14.74 4.22
N PHE A 87 11.69 15.49 3.21
CA PHE A 87 11.77 15.07 1.82
C PHE A 87 13.22 14.80 1.40
N ARG A 88 13.49 13.57 0.94
CA ARG A 88 14.81 13.13 0.45
C ARG A 88 14.62 12.10 -0.66
N LEU A 89 15.26 12.33 -1.81
CA LEU A 89 15.31 11.34 -2.90
C LEU A 89 16.46 10.37 -2.65
N THR A 90 16.12 9.16 -2.21
CA THR A 90 17.10 8.08 -1.97
C THR A 90 16.78 6.89 -2.85
N ILE A 91 17.59 6.68 -3.90
CA ILE A 91 17.45 5.52 -4.79
C ILE A 91 17.85 4.23 -4.05
N LEU A 92 18.83 4.30 -3.15
CA LEU A 92 19.41 3.15 -2.47
C LEU A 92 19.33 3.32 -0.94
N PRO A 93 18.27 2.80 -0.29
CA PRO A 93 18.09 2.88 1.15
C PRO A 93 19.21 2.18 1.91
N SER A 94 19.54 2.69 3.10
CA SER A 94 20.53 2.11 4.00
C SER A 94 20.27 0.63 4.32
N GLY A 95 18.99 0.24 4.46
CA GLY A 95 18.63 -1.17 4.68
C GLY A 95 19.03 -2.09 3.52
N TRP A 96 18.87 -1.66 2.26
CA TRP A 96 19.29 -2.47 1.13
C TRP A 96 20.82 -2.60 1.06
N LYS A 97 21.54 -1.51 1.35
CA LYS A 97 23.01 -1.53 1.41
C LYS A 97 23.53 -2.48 2.50
N LYS A 98 22.87 -2.49 3.66
CA LYS A 98 23.28 -3.29 4.81
C LYS A 98 23.04 -4.79 4.62
N TYR A 99 21.90 -5.17 4.03
CA TYR A 99 21.48 -6.58 4.02
C TYR A 99 21.58 -7.28 2.65
N LYS A 100 21.89 -6.53 1.58
CA LYS A 100 21.96 -7.08 0.22
C LYS A 100 23.20 -6.60 -0.52
N ASN A 101 23.12 -5.46 -1.21
CA ASN A 101 24.23 -4.98 -2.03
C ASN A 101 24.17 -3.46 -2.24
N ASN A 102 25.23 -2.89 -2.82
CA ASN A 102 25.29 -1.46 -3.15
C ASN A 102 24.80 -1.15 -4.59
N SER A 103 24.04 -2.04 -5.23
CA SER A 103 23.61 -1.89 -6.63
C SER A 103 22.19 -1.35 -6.76
N ALA A 104 22.06 -0.17 -7.35
CA ALA A 104 20.76 0.44 -7.64
C ALA A 104 19.92 -0.39 -8.62
N LYS A 105 20.55 -0.99 -9.63
CA LYS A 105 19.87 -1.85 -10.63
C LYS A 105 19.27 -3.09 -9.97
N SER A 106 20.05 -3.75 -9.10
CA SER A 106 19.58 -4.93 -8.37
C SER A 106 18.37 -4.60 -7.49
N ARG A 107 18.44 -3.49 -6.75
CA ARG A 107 17.31 -3.03 -5.92
C ARG A 107 16.06 -2.76 -6.75
N LEU A 108 16.18 -2.04 -7.86
CA LEU A 108 15.03 -1.66 -8.68
C LEU A 108 14.37 -2.90 -9.28
N PHE A 109 15.17 -3.85 -9.78
CA PHE A 109 14.70 -5.13 -10.30
C PHE A 109 13.92 -5.93 -9.24
N TRP A 110 14.49 -6.12 -8.05
CA TRP A 110 13.80 -6.83 -6.96
C TRP A 110 12.57 -6.10 -6.44
N SER A 111 12.57 -4.76 -6.44
CA SER A 111 11.40 -3.96 -6.05
C SER A 111 10.27 -4.07 -7.08
N PHE A 112 10.60 -4.19 -8.36
CA PHE A 112 9.62 -4.42 -9.42
C PHE A 112 9.02 -5.82 -9.31
N ILE A 113 9.85 -6.85 -9.15
CA ILE A 113 9.39 -8.24 -8.97
C ILE A 113 8.48 -8.36 -7.75
N SER A 114 8.88 -7.79 -6.61
CA SER A 114 8.05 -7.85 -5.41
C SER A 114 6.74 -7.08 -5.59
N GLY A 115 6.77 -5.92 -6.25
CA GLY A 115 5.56 -5.17 -6.61
C GLY A 115 4.59 -5.99 -7.47
N PHE A 116 5.10 -6.70 -8.47
CA PHE A 116 4.31 -7.59 -9.31
C PHE A 116 3.60 -8.69 -8.50
N PHE A 117 4.34 -9.41 -7.65
CA PHE A 117 3.76 -10.42 -6.76
C PHE A 117 2.78 -9.83 -5.74
N LEU A 118 3.06 -8.64 -5.21
CA LEU A 118 2.18 -7.95 -4.26
C LEU A 118 0.83 -7.60 -4.90
N ILE A 119 0.83 -7.10 -6.13
CA ILE A 119 -0.42 -6.76 -6.83
C ILE A 119 -1.22 -8.01 -7.19
N ILE A 120 -0.56 -9.05 -7.70
CA ILE A 120 -1.24 -10.33 -7.99
C ILE A 120 -1.84 -10.91 -6.70
N GLY A 121 -1.06 -10.99 -5.62
CA GLY A 121 -1.53 -11.48 -4.33
C GLY A 121 -2.69 -10.66 -3.78
N ALA A 122 -2.62 -9.32 -3.86
CA ALA A 122 -3.69 -8.44 -3.40
C ALA A 122 -4.99 -8.59 -4.20
N ARG A 123 -4.92 -8.87 -5.51
CA ARG A 123 -6.12 -9.10 -6.31
C ARG A 123 -6.67 -10.52 -6.15
N LEU A 124 -5.81 -11.53 -6.01
CA LEU A 124 -6.23 -12.89 -5.68
C LEU A 124 -6.91 -12.98 -4.31
N ALA A 125 -6.45 -12.20 -3.34
CA ALA A 125 -7.03 -12.15 -2.00
C ALA A 125 -8.33 -11.31 -1.90
N GLY A 126 -8.73 -10.62 -2.98
CA GLY A 126 -9.88 -9.70 -2.96
C GLY A 126 -9.57 -8.31 -2.38
N GLY A 127 -8.36 -8.06 -1.90
CA GLY A 127 -7.88 -6.72 -1.56
C GLY A 127 -6.50 -6.67 -0.92
N CYS A 128 -6.07 -5.44 -0.61
CA CYS A 128 -4.77 -5.15 -0.01
C CYS A 128 -4.90 -4.79 1.48
N THR A 129 -3.80 -4.43 2.13
CA THR A 129 -3.77 -4.02 3.55
C THR A 129 -4.74 -2.87 3.85
N SER A 130 -4.88 -1.88 2.97
CA SER A 130 -5.81 -0.77 3.21
C SER A 130 -7.30 -1.16 3.07
N GLY A 131 -7.60 -2.10 2.15
CA GLY A 131 -8.96 -2.64 1.97
C GLY A 131 -9.33 -3.69 3.01
N HIS A 132 -8.66 -4.83 2.97
CA HIS A 132 -8.98 -5.96 3.85
C HIS A 132 -8.56 -5.71 5.30
N MET A 133 -7.39 -5.11 5.55
CA MET A 133 -6.94 -4.94 6.94
C MET A 133 -7.56 -3.69 7.59
N LEU A 134 -7.36 -2.50 7.00
CA LEU A 134 -7.82 -1.25 7.62
C LEU A 134 -9.35 -1.10 7.57
N SER A 135 -9.95 -1.27 6.39
CA SER A 135 -11.40 -1.12 6.24
C SER A 135 -12.19 -2.37 6.65
N GLY A 136 -11.64 -3.57 6.43
CA GLY A 136 -12.32 -4.82 6.78
C GLY A 136 -12.30 -5.15 8.28
N MET A 137 -11.19 -4.87 8.97
CA MET A 137 -11.10 -5.11 10.42
C MET A 137 -11.98 -4.17 11.22
N THR A 138 -12.16 -2.91 10.78
CA THR A 138 -13.10 -1.96 11.41
C THR A 138 -14.55 -2.39 11.28
N GLN A 139 -14.89 -3.14 10.23
CA GLN A 139 -16.19 -3.79 10.06
C GLN A 139 -16.30 -5.14 10.79
N THR A 140 -15.26 -5.56 11.53
CA THR A 140 -15.21 -6.86 12.21
C THR A 140 -15.42 -8.03 11.22
N ALA A 141 -14.98 -7.88 9.97
CA ALA A 141 -15.13 -8.93 8.97
C ALA A 141 -14.19 -10.11 9.29
N PHE A 142 -14.75 -11.30 9.43
CA PHE A 142 -13.98 -12.51 9.78
C PHE A 142 -12.91 -12.84 8.72
N SER A 143 -13.25 -12.65 7.44
CA SER A 143 -12.31 -12.79 6.33
C SER A 143 -11.08 -11.88 6.46
N SER A 144 -11.26 -10.70 7.04
CA SER A 144 -10.20 -9.71 7.23
C SER A 144 -9.29 -10.07 8.40
N MET A 145 -9.83 -10.70 9.45
CA MET A 145 -9.03 -11.23 10.55
C MET A 145 -8.13 -12.38 10.10
N ILE A 146 -8.67 -13.32 9.31
CA ILE A 146 -7.88 -14.42 8.73
C ILE A 146 -6.80 -13.87 7.81
N PHE A 147 -7.16 -12.96 6.91
CA PHE A 147 -6.21 -12.30 6.01
C PHE A 147 -5.08 -11.61 6.80
N GLY A 148 -5.44 -10.83 7.83
CA GLY A 148 -4.48 -10.15 8.68
C GLY A 148 -3.51 -11.10 9.39
N ALA A 149 -4.02 -12.22 9.93
CA ALA A 149 -3.20 -13.24 10.58
C ALA A 149 -2.19 -13.87 9.60
N VAL A 150 -2.66 -14.27 8.41
CA VAL A 150 -1.81 -14.87 7.37
C VAL A 150 -0.75 -13.88 6.90
N VAL A 151 -1.14 -12.64 6.60
CA VAL A 151 -0.19 -11.58 6.18
C VAL A 151 0.85 -11.33 7.26
N MET A 152 0.46 -11.32 8.54
CA MET A 152 1.40 -11.11 9.65
C MET A 152 2.41 -12.25 9.76
N ILE A 153 1.97 -13.50 9.66
CA ILE A 153 2.84 -14.68 9.67
C ILE A 153 3.80 -14.63 8.48
N SER A 154 3.28 -14.40 7.27
CA SER A 154 4.09 -14.27 6.06
C SER A 154 5.11 -13.14 6.18
N LEU A 155 4.73 -11.99 6.73
CA LEU A 155 5.66 -10.86 6.96
C LEU A 155 6.81 -11.25 7.87
N ILE A 156 6.54 -11.95 8.97
CA ILE A 156 7.58 -12.40 9.91
C ILE A 156 8.53 -13.39 9.23
N ILE A 157 7.99 -14.37 8.51
CA ILE A 157 8.78 -15.39 7.80
C ILE A 157 9.63 -14.75 6.71
N THR A 158 9.02 -13.96 5.83
CA THR A 158 9.72 -13.26 4.75
C THR A 158 10.75 -12.28 5.30
N GLY A 159 10.44 -11.56 6.38
CA GLY A 159 11.40 -10.67 7.05
C GLY A 159 12.62 -11.44 7.56
N ARG A 160 12.42 -12.57 8.24
CA ARG A 160 13.54 -13.41 8.71
C ARG A 160 14.39 -13.93 7.56
N LEU A 161 13.77 -14.40 6.48
CA LEU A 161 14.49 -14.90 5.31
C LEU A 161 15.25 -13.79 4.58
N PHE A 162 14.63 -12.61 4.43
CA PHE A 162 15.21 -11.50 3.70
C PHE A 162 16.42 -10.89 4.43
N TYR A 163 16.34 -10.77 5.76
CA TYR A 163 17.38 -10.15 6.59
C TYR A 163 18.39 -11.14 7.19
N LYS A 164 18.32 -12.44 6.86
CA LYS A 164 19.11 -13.52 7.49
C LYS A 164 20.63 -13.37 7.39
N GLU A 165 21.13 -12.58 6.44
CA GLU A 165 22.51 -12.74 5.92
C GLU A 165 23.57 -11.83 6.57
N HIS A 166 23.29 -11.16 7.69
CA HIS A 166 24.26 -10.26 8.34
C HIS A 166 24.19 -10.28 9.89
N SER A 167 23.77 -11.40 10.48
CA SER A 167 23.82 -11.59 11.93
C SER A 167 25.19 -12.04 12.45
N ASP A 168 26.15 -12.32 11.55
CA ASP A 168 27.47 -12.87 11.92
C ASP A 168 28.55 -11.80 12.13
N ASP A 169 28.27 -10.51 11.84
CA ASP A 169 29.22 -9.37 12.01
C ASP A 169 28.81 -8.41 13.16
N VAL A 170 28.06 -8.90 14.14
CA VAL A 170 27.86 -8.18 15.42
C VAL A 170 28.31 -9.09 16.56
N GLN A 171 29.63 -9.29 16.63
CA GLN A 171 30.36 -9.47 17.89
C GLN A 171 31.33 -8.31 18.05
#